data_AF-A0A931HWZ2-F1
#
_entry.id   AF-A0A931HWZ2-F1
#
_cell.length_a   1.000
_cell.length_b   1.000
_cell.length_c   1.000
_cell.angle_alpha   90.00
_cell.angle_beta   90.00
_cell.angle_gamma   90.00
#
_symmetry.space_group_name_H-M   'P 1'
#
loop_
_entity.id
_entity.type
_entity.pdbx_description
1 polymer ?
#
loop_
_entity_poly.entity_id
_entity_poly.type
_entity_poly.pdbx_seq_one_letter_code
_entity_poly.pdbx_strand_id
1 'polypeptide(L)'
;MDFKQSAELLKEGCALRREGWSQNGYIVQDEQGKIRFFDHNEPNVFEMTLEDILADDWTQVEKDRWTIVSISYDRELMEGKLFVSYDVCSEQDGKILNNRQIDEEELSKWSYYVNVDIFRTSQYLNEKDIDQVKQVIHI
;
A
#
# COMPACT_ATOMS: atom_id res chain seq x y z
N MET A 1 5.20 -5.73 -21.20
CA MET A 1 3.83 -5.43 -21.68
C MET A 1 3.76 -3.96 -22.07
N ASP A 2 2.84 -3.57 -22.98
CA ASP A 2 2.75 -2.16 -23.40
C ASP A 2 2.06 -1.28 -22.33
N PHE A 3 2.19 0.04 -22.45
CA PHE A 3 1.60 0.95 -21.46
C PHE A 3 0.05 0.88 -21.42
N LYS A 4 -0.62 0.49 -22.50
CA LYS A 4 -2.08 0.38 -22.50
C LYS A 4 -2.54 -0.77 -21.61
N GLN A 5 -1.91 -1.92 -21.72
CA GLN A 5 -2.14 -3.07 -20.85
C GLN A 5 -1.78 -2.73 -19.39
N SER A 6 -0.65 -2.04 -19.19
CA SER A 6 -0.24 -1.52 -17.88
C SER A 6 -1.31 -0.62 -17.25
N ALA A 7 -1.90 0.29 -18.02
CA ALA A 7 -2.92 1.21 -17.51
C ALA A 7 -4.20 0.48 -17.04
N GLU A 8 -4.53 -0.67 -17.64
CA GLU A 8 -5.64 -1.51 -17.18
C GLU A 8 -5.30 -2.18 -15.84
N LEU A 9 -4.11 -2.79 -15.72
CA LEU A 9 -3.65 -3.40 -14.48
C LEU A 9 -3.52 -2.40 -13.32
N LEU A 10 -3.09 -1.17 -13.59
CA LEU A 10 -3.03 -0.11 -12.57
C LEU A 10 -4.42 0.22 -12.01
N LYS A 11 -5.46 0.22 -12.85
CA LYS A 11 -6.86 0.43 -12.42
C LYS A 11 -7.40 -0.74 -11.62
N GLU A 12 -6.88 -1.93 -11.84
CA GLU A 12 -7.16 -3.13 -11.04
C GLU A 12 -6.37 -3.15 -9.72
N GLY A 13 -5.57 -2.11 -9.45
CA GLY A 13 -4.80 -1.97 -8.22
C GLY A 13 -3.47 -2.72 -8.23
N CYS A 14 -3.00 -3.19 -9.39
CA CYS A 14 -1.69 -3.85 -9.51
C CYS A 14 -0.54 -2.84 -9.40
N ALA A 15 0.64 -3.34 -9.01
CA ALA A 15 1.89 -2.61 -9.05
C ALA A 15 2.69 -2.98 -10.30
N LEU A 16 3.28 -1.99 -10.97
CA LEU A 16 4.03 -2.19 -12.20
C LEU A 16 5.42 -1.56 -12.14
N ARG A 17 6.37 -2.15 -12.86
CA ARG A 17 7.74 -1.64 -12.98
C ARG A 17 8.24 -1.86 -14.41
N ARG A 18 9.14 -0.99 -14.89
CA ARG A 18 9.89 -1.22 -16.13
C ARG A 18 11.14 -2.06 -15.87
N GLU A 19 11.45 -2.98 -16.77
CA GLU A 19 12.65 -3.82 -16.67
C GLU A 19 13.94 -2.97 -16.67
N GLY A 20 13.95 -1.85 -17.39
CA GLY A 20 15.09 -0.93 -17.46
C GLY A 20 15.30 0.00 -16.26
N TRP A 21 14.43 0.00 -15.25
CA TRP A 21 14.56 0.93 -14.11
C TRP A 21 15.68 0.55 -13.16
N SER A 22 16.63 1.48 -12.98
CA SER A 22 17.69 1.40 -11.97
C SER A 22 17.18 1.67 -10.55
N GLN A 23 16.09 2.42 -10.41
CA GLN A 23 15.45 2.71 -9.14
C GLN A 23 14.66 1.48 -8.67
N ASN A 24 14.79 1.16 -7.39
CA ASN A 24 13.98 0.12 -6.76
C ASN A 24 12.63 0.72 -6.38
N GLY A 25 11.55 0.06 -6.78
CA GLY A 25 10.19 0.57 -6.59
C GLY A 25 9.27 0.17 -7.73
N TYR A 26 8.05 0.68 -7.65
CA TYR A 26 7.01 0.39 -8.62
C TYR A 26 6.01 1.54 -8.70
N ILE A 27 5.23 1.58 -9.76
CA ILE A 27 4.09 2.48 -9.89
C ILE A 27 2.79 1.79 -9.50
N VAL A 28 1.90 2.58 -8.91
CA VAL A 28 0.53 2.20 -8.54
C VAL A 28 -0.41 3.38 -8.81
N GLN A 29 -1.71 3.09 -8.86
CA GLN A 29 -2.73 4.12 -8.84
C GLN A 29 -3.15 4.43 -7.39
N ASP A 30 -3.18 5.71 -7.02
CA ASP A 30 -3.67 6.19 -5.73
C ASP A 30 -5.21 6.32 -5.70
N GLU A 31 -5.76 6.65 -4.53
CA GLU A 31 -7.20 6.86 -4.32
C GLU A 31 -7.85 7.89 -5.26
N GLN A 32 -7.05 8.83 -5.80
CA GLN A 32 -7.51 9.90 -6.70
C GLN A 32 -7.39 9.49 -8.16
N GLY A 33 -6.99 8.26 -8.44
CA GLY A 33 -6.74 7.77 -9.78
C GLY A 33 -5.41 8.22 -10.38
N LYS A 34 -4.51 8.83 -9.59
CA LYS A 34 -3.21 9.30 -10.09
C LYS A 34 -2.18 8.19 -10.00
N ILE A 35 -1.28 8.15 -10.98
CA ILE A 35 -0.15 7.24 -10.97
C ILE A 35 0.94 7.84 -10.08
N ARG A 36 1.42 7.05 -9.13
CA ARG A 36 2.46 7.40 -8.17
C ARG A 36 3.59 6.40 -8.26
N PHE A 37 4.81 6.85 -7.99
CA PHE A 37 5.95 5.99 -7.82
C PHE A 37 6.11 5.70 -6.33
N PHE A 38 6.33 4.45 -5.97
CA PHE A 38 6.53 4.03 -4.59
C PHE A 38 7.89 3.33 -4.49
N ASP A 39 8.76 3.89 -3.66
CA ASP A 39 10.16 3.50 -3.52
C ASP A 39 10.42 2.59 -2.31
N HIS A 40 9.37 1.95 -1.79
CA HIS A 40 9.37 1.16 -0.54
C HIS A 40 9.40 1.98 0.75
N ASN A 41 9.43 3.32 0.67
CA ASN A 41 9.45 4.18 1.84
C ASN A 41 8.35 5.24 1.86
N GLU A 42 8.10 5.92 0.73
CA GLU A 42 7.01 6.89 0.62
C GLU A 42 6.48 7.03 -0.82
N PRO A 43 5.19 7.38 -1.00
CA PRO A 43 4.63 7.63 -2.32
C PRO A 43 5.11 8.97 -2.87
N ASN A 44 5.67 8.92 -4.07
CA ASN A 44 6.22 10.04 -4.81
C ASN A 44 5.41 10.33 -6.09
N VAL A 45 5.52 11.55 -6.60
CA VAL A 45 4.96 11.92 -7.90
C VAL A 45 5.68 11.12 -8.98
N PHE A 46 4.92 10.46 -9.86
CA PHE A 46 5.46 9.85 -11.06
C PHE A 46 5.16 10.74 -12.27
N GLU A 47 6.18 11.44 -12.75
CA GLU A 47 6.08 12.25 -13.97
C GLU A 47 6.28 11.35 -15.19
N MET A 48 5.18 10.98 -15.83
CA MET A 48 5.22 10.11 -16.99
C MET A 48 5.85 10.82 -18.19
N THR A 49 6.88 10.19 -18.77
CA THR A 49 7.55 10.70 -19.96
C THR A 49 7.03 10.05 -21.24
N LEU A 50 7.41 10.60 -22.40
CA LEU A 50 7.12 9.95 -23.69
C LEU A 50 7.78 8.56 -23.81
N GLU A 51 8.94 8.36 -23.19
CA GLU A 51 9.62 7.06 -23.19
C GLU A 51 8.81 6.01 -22.42
N ASP A 52 8.17 6.40 -21.32
CA ASP A 52 7.33 5.50 -20.51
C ASP A 52 6.03 5.11 -21.22
N ILE A 53 5.45 6.04 -21.98
CA ILE A 53 4.23 5.82 -22.77
C ILE A 53 4.49 4.85 -23.93
N LEU A 54 5.66 4.96 -24.56
CA LEU A 54 6.04 4.14 -25.72
C LEU A 54 6.72 2.82 -25.32
N ALA A 55 6.97 2.62 -24.03
CA ALA A 55 7.60 1.42 -23.51
C ALA A 55 6.72 0.17 -23.65
N ASP A 56 7.36 -0.94 -23.97
CA ASP A 56 6.80 -2.29 -24.06
C ASP A 56 7.38 -3.25 -22.99
N ASP A 57 8.23 -2.73 -22.10
CA ASP A 57 8.95 -3.45 -21.05
C ASP A 57 8.33 -3.32 -19.65
N TRP A 58 7.03 -3.02 -19.57
CA TRP A 58 6.33 -3.02 -18.29
C TRP A 58 6.09 -4.45 -17.78
N THR A 59 6.24 -4.63 -16.48
CA THR A 59 6.07 -5.91 -15.78
C THR A 59 5.26 -5.68 -14.52
N GLN A 60 4.38 -6.64 -14.19
CA GLN A 60 3.68 -6.63 -12.92
C GLN A 60 4.61 -7.15 -11.83
N VAL A 61 4.59 -6.47 -10.68
CA VAL A 61 5.38 -6.84 -9.50
C VAL A 61 4.48 -6.95 -8.28
N GLU A 62 4.95 -7.67 -7.26
CA GLU A 62 4.27 -7.69 -5.98
C GLU A 62 4.46 -6.34 -5.26
N LYS A 63 3.38 -5.87 -4.64
CA LYS A 63 3.47 -4.77 -3.69
C LYS A 63 4.20 -5.23 -2.43
N ASP A 64 4.80 -4.28 -1.74
CA ASP A 64 5.28 -4.48 -0.37
C ASP A 64 4.13 -4.97 0.49
N ARG A 65 4.45 -5.79 1.50
CA ARG A 65 3.44 -6.45 2.32
C ARG A 65 3.43 -5.89 3.72
N TRP A 66 2.26 -5.54 4.20
CA TRP A 66 2.05 -5.09 5.57
C TRP A 66 1.23 -6.11 6.34
N THR A 67 1.64 -6.38 7.57
CA THR A 67 0.87 -7.17 8.54
C THR A 67 0.53 -6.28 9.72
N ILE A 68 -0.74 -6.18 10.07
CA ILE A 68 -1.15 -5.46 11.29
C ILE A 68 -1.06 -6.45 12.45
N VAL A 69 -0.27 -6.09 13.46
CA VAL A 69 0.03 -6.98 14.59
C VAL A 69 -0.69 -6.58 15.87
N SER A 70 -1.22 -5.35 15.93
CA SER A 70 -1.96 -4.83 17.07
C SER A 70 -2.81 -3.63 16.64
N ILE A 71 -3.94 -3.43 17.32
CA ILE A 71 -4.76 -2.23 17.21
C ILE A 71 -4.98 -1.67 18.61
N SER A 72 -4.70 -0.39 18.80
CA SER A 72 -4.97 0.32 20.05
C SER A 72 -6.12 1.29 19.87
N TYR A 73 -7.02 1.28 20.86
CA TYR A 73 -8.22 2.11 20.91
C TYR A 73 -8.10 3.10 22.05
N ASP A 74 -7.59 4.29 21.75
CA ASP A 74 -7.39 5.34 22.73
C ASP A 74 -8.52 6.35 22.62
N ARG A 75 -9.26 6.54 23.69
CA ARG A 75 -10.17 7.70 23.80
C ARG A 75 -9.35 8.84 24.34
N GLU A 76 -8.80 9.68 23.46
CA GLU A 76 -8.02 10.83 23.93
C GLU A 76 -8.87 11.78 24.80
N LEU A 77 -8.20 12.29 25.83
CA LEU A 77 -8.65 13.17 26.90
C LEU A 77 -9.15 14.55 26.43
N MET A 78 -9.11 14.86 25.13
CA MET A 78 -9.63 16.09 24.53
C MET A 78 -10.85 15.79 23.67
N GLU A 79 -12.04 15.89 24.25
CA GLU A 79 -13.35 15.85 23.57
C GLU A 79 -13.96 14.47 23.24
N GLY A 80 -13.37 13.36 23.75
CA GLY A 80 -14.05 12.06 23.73
C GLY A 80 -14.16 11.38 22.36
N LYS A 81 -13.32 11.78 21.41
CA LYS A 81 -13.17 11.07 20.13
C LYS A 81 -12.39 9.77 20.35
N LEU A 82 -12.79 8.72 19.64
CA LEU A 82 -12.05 7.47 19.58
C LEU A 82 -10.91 7.64 18.58
N PHE A 83 -9.67 7.49 19.04
CA PHE A 83 -8.49 7.40 18.21
C PHE A 83 -8.12 5.92 18.06
N VAL A 84 -7.95 5.48 16.82
CA VAL A 84 -7.58 4.11 16.48
C VAL A 84 -6.19 4.15 15.85
N SER A 85 -5.27 3.36 16.40
CA SER A 85 -3.92 3.23 15.86
C SER A 85 -3.59 1.78 15.58
N TYR A 86 -2.82 1.57 14.52
CA TYR A 86 -2.47 0.27 13.97
C TYR A 86 -0.96 0.10 14.03
N ASP A 87 -0.51 -0.96 14.70
CA ASP A 87 0.89 -1.35 14.68
C ASP A 87 1.14 -2.24 13.46
N VAL A 88 1.97 -1.76 12.55
CA VAL A 88 2.25 -2.40 11.27
C VAL A 88 3.67 -2.94 11.25
N CYS A 89 3.81 -4.19 10.84
CA CYS A 89 5.06 -4.81 10.45
C CYS A 89 5.16 -4.80 8.91
N SER A 90 6.17 -4.11 8.37
CA SER A 90 6.42 -4.07 6.93
C SER A 90 7.42 -5.14 6.50
N GLU A 91 7.08 -5.83 5.40
CA GLU A 91 7.92 -6.83 4.75
C GLU A 91 8.18 -6.46 3.29
N GLN A 92 9.46 -6.49 2.92
CA GLN A 92 9.94 -6.33 1.54
C GLN A 92 10.85 -7.51 1.20
N ASP A 93 10.59 -8.17 0.08
CA ASP A 93 11.37 -9.34 -0.38
C ASP A 93 11.56 -10.42 0.71
N GLY A 94 10.53 -10.62 1.54
CA GLY A 94 10.54 -11.60 2.65
C GLY A 94 11.36 -11.19 3.88
N LYS A 95 11.85 -9.95 3.94
CA LYS A 95 12.53 -9.39 5.11
C LYS A 95 11.64 -8.40 5.83
N ILE A 96 11.52 -8.57 7.14
CA ILE A 96 10.89 -7.57 8.01
C ILE A 96 11.82 -6.35 8.07
N LEU A 97 11.29 -5.20 7.68
CA LEU A 97 12.07 -3.96 7.58
C LEU A 97 11.79 -2.99 8.72
N ASN A 98 10.52 -2.78 9.06
CA ASN A 98 10.15 -1.75 10.01
C ASN A 98 8.87 -2.06 10.76
N ASN A 99 8.75 -1.52 11.96
CA ASN A 99 7.50 -1.45 12.69
C ASN A 99 7.08 0.02 12.76
N ARG A 100 5.88 0.34 12.29
CA ARG A 100 5.33 1.70 12.32
C ARG A 100 3.95 1.66 12.99
N GLN A 101 3.69 2.62 13.86
CA GLN A 101 2.34 2.92 14.32
C GLN A 101 1.74 3.98 13.40
N ILE A 102 0.56 3.70 12.87
CA ILE A 102 -0.16 4.60 11.96
C ILE A 102 -1.60 4.76 12.43
N ASP A 103 -2.25 5.86 12.04
CA ASP A 103 -3.68 6.04 12.27
C ASP A 103 -4.52 5.45 11.12
N GLU A 104 -5.85 5.56 11.26
CA GLU A 104 -6.81 5.05 10.28
C GLU A 104 -6.71 5.75 8.91
N GLU A 105 -6.49 7.07 8.89
CA GLU A 105 -6.37 7.82 7.64
C GLU A 105 -5.09 7.43 6.88
N GLU A 106 -4.00 7.25 7.62
CA GLU A 106 -2.74 6.77 7.08
C GLU A 106 -2.92 5.34 6.55
N LEU A 107 -3.51 4.40 7.31
CA LEU A 107 -3.75 3.03 6.84
C LEU A 107 -4.56 2.99 5.54
N SER A 108 -5.64 3.77 5.46
CA SER A 108 -6.48 3.86 4.26
C SER A 108 -5.71 4.38 3.04
N LYS A 109 -4.83 5.38 3.22
CA LYS A 109 -3.98 5.87 2.13
C LYS A 109 -2.94 4.83 1.71
N TRP A 110 -2.31 4.17 2.69
CA TRP A 110 -1.23 3.23 2.43
C TRP A 110 -1.68 1.96 1.72
N SER A 111 -2.92 1.50 1.92
CA SER A 111 -3.45 0.29 1.27
C SER A 111 -3.50 0.37 -0.27
N TYR A 112 -3.37 1.55 -0.87
CA TYR A 112 -3.20 1.69 -2.32
C TYR A 112 -1.78 1.33 -2.79
N TYR A 113 -0.77 1.52 -1.94
CA TYR A 113 0.65 1.34 -2.26
C TYR A 113 1.19 -0.02 -1.83
N VAL A 114 0.65 -0.58 -0.75
CA VAL A 114 1.10 -1.84 -0.14
C VAL A 114 -0.06 -2.83 -0.08
N ASN A 115 0.25 -4.12 0.01
CA ASN A 115 -0.73 -5.16 0.25
C ASN A 115 -0.82 -5.43 1.76
N VAL A 116 -1.98 -5.16 2.35
CA VAL A 116 -2.25 -5.54 3.75
C VAL A 116 -2.68 -7.01 3.79
N ASP A 117 -1.81 -7.88 4.31
CA ASP A 117 -2.04 -9.32 4.37
C ASP A 117 -3.02 -9.64 5.49
N ILE A 118 -4.31 -9.67 5.16
CA ILE A 118 -5.40 -9.98 6.10
C ILE A 118 -5.26 -11.39 6.68
N PHE A 119 -4.75 -12.35 5.91
CA PHE A 119 -4.57 -13.71 6.41
C PHE A 119 -3.55 -13.75 7.54
N ARG A 120 -2.39 -13.10 7.38
CA ARG A 120 -1.40 -12.97 8.45
C ARG A 120 -1.90 -12.10 9.60
N THR A 121 -2.52 -10.98 9.29
CA THR A 121 -3.09 -10.05 10.28
C THR A 121 -4.09 -10.76 11.21
N SER A 122 -4.90 -11.69 10.67
CA SER A 122 -5.87 -12.49 11.45
C SER A 122 -5.26 -13.43 12.49
N GLN A 123 -3.95 -13.64 12.46
CA GLN A 123 -3.24 -14.42 13.48
C GLN A 123 -3.00 -13.60 14.75
N TYR A 124 -3.04 -12.26 14.66
CA TYR A 124 -2.73 -11.36 15.76
C TYR A 124 -3.95 -10.64 16.32
N LEU A 125 -5.00 -10.50 15.52
CA LEU A 125 -6.18 -9.70 15.85
C LEU A 125 -7.42 -10.58 16.06
N ASN A 126 -8.40 -10.02 16.77
CA ASN A 126 -9.72 -10.64 16.89
C ASN A 126 -10.60 -10.34 15.66
N GLU A 127 -11.74 -11.03 15.52
CA GLU A 127 -12.64 -10.87 14.35
C GLU A 127 -13.13 -9.43 14.13
N LYS A 128 -13.43 -8.68 15.20
CA LYS A 128 -13.91 -7.29 15.08
C LYS A 128 -12.82 -6.36 14.58
N ASP A 129 -11.60 -6.56 15.07
CA ASP A 129 -10.43 -5.79 14.66
C ASP A 129 -10.11 -6.07 13.19
N ILE A 130 -10.26 -7.32 12.74
CA ILE A 130 -10.12 -7.69 11.32
C ILE A 130 -11.18 -7.04 10.45
N ASP A 131 -12.43 -7.01 10.91
CA ASP A 131 -13.50 -6.35 10.18
C ASP A 131 -13.27 -4.83 10.10
N GLN A 132 -12.71 -4.21 11.14
CA GLN A 132 -12.29 -2.81 11.11
C GLN A 132 -11.21 -2.59 10.04
N VAL A 133 -10.14 -3.40 10.05
CA VAL A 133 -9.05 -3.27 9.05
C VAL A 133 -9.61 -3.35 7.63
N LYS A 134 -10.44 -4.36 7.35
CA LYS A 134 -11.07 -4.55 6.03
C LYS A 134 -11.87 -3.33 5.58
N GLN A 135 -12.64 -2.73 6.49
CA GLN A 135 -13.40 -1.50 6.21
C GLN A 135 -12.47 -0.34 5.84
N VAL A 136 -11.36 -0.17 6.56
CA VAL A 136 -10.39 0.92 6.33
C VAL A 136 -9.65 0.77 5.00
N ILE A 137 -9.28 -0.46 4.64
CA ILE A 137 -8.56 -0.75 3.39
C ILE A 137 -9.49 -1.04 2.19
N HIS A 138 -10.80 -0.90 2.37
CA HIS A 138 -11.84 -1.07 1.34
C HIS A 138 -11.89 -2.47 0.69
N ILE A 139 -11.80 -3.54 1.49
CA ILE A 139 -11.88 -4.96 1.05
C ILE A 139 -13.06 -5.68 1.72
#